data_AF-A0A0M0T582-F1
#
_entry.id   AF-A0A0M0T582-F1
#
_cell.length_a   1.000
_cell.length_b   1.000
_cell.length_c   1.000
_cell.angle_alpha   90.00
_cell.angle_beta   90.00
_cell.angle_gamma   90.00
#
_symmetry.space_group_name_H-M   'P 1'
#
loop_
_entity.id
_entity.type
_entity.pdbx_description
1 polymer ?
#
loop_
_entity_poly.entity_id
_entity_poly.type
_entity_poly.pdbx_seq_one_letter_code
_entity_poly.pdbx_strand_id
1 'polypeptide(L)'
;MRFDYNPSGAQEEKYERDREESAYQDALDEDLDNRANNRLGKLPDNTLSDEINSLLEMAGDKRPELMDTYHTWLFDVCRAVEEQRHETRYLL
;
A
#
# COMPACT_ATOMS: atom_id res chain seq x y z
N MET A 1 28.16 -24.98 34.69
CA MET A 1 27.72 -25.09 33.28
C MET A 1 28.04 -23.77 32.62
N ARG A 2 29.06 -23.72 31.75
CA ARG A 2 29.23 -22.59 30.82
C ARG A 2 28.26 -22.87 29.67
N PHE A 3 27.26 -22.02 29.48
CA PHE A 3 26.45 -22.06 28.27
C PHE A 3 27.38 -21.62 27.14
N ASP A 4 27.79 -22.57 26.31
CA ASP A 4 28.48 -22.27 25.06
C ASP A 4 27.47 -21.57 24.16
N TYR A 5 27.46 -20.23 24.22
CA TYR A 5 26.71 -19.39 23.30
C TYR A 5 27.31 -19.64 21.92
N ASN A 6 26.67 -20.52 21.14
CA ASN A 6 27.11 -20.84 19.79
C ASN A 6 26.77 -19.66 18.88
N PRO A 7 27.76 -18.86 18.44
CA PRO A 7 27.50 -17.66 17.66
C PRO A 7 26.84 -17.97 16.30
N SER A 8 26.96 -19.20 15.79
CA SER A 8 26.30 -19.61 14.55
C SER A 8 24.79 -19.80 14.71
N GLY A 9 24.33 -20.28 15.87
CA GLY A 9 22.89 -20.42 16.15
C GLY A 9 22.18 -19.07 16.29
N ALA A 10 22.86 -18.08 16.87
CA ALA A 10 22.34 -16.71 16.96
C ALA A 10 22.28 -15.99 15.60
N GLN A 11 23.12 -16.40 14.63
CA GLN A 11 23.09 -15.88 13.27
C GLN A 11 21.99 -16.54 12.43
N GLU A 12 21.79 -17.86 12.56
CA GLU A 12 20.66 -18.58 11.95
C GLU A 12 19.33 -18.06 12.49
N GLU A 13 19.18 -17.89 13.80
CA GLU A 13 17.95 -17.38 14.42
C GLU A 13 17.63 -15.94 14.01
N LYS A 14 18.65 -15.11 13.78
CA LYS A 14 18.47 -13.77 13.22
C LYS A 14 18.04 -13.83 11.75
N TYR A 15 18.66 -14.69 10.95
CA TYR A 15 18.31 -14.86 9.54
C TYR A 15 16.88 -15.39 9.34
N GLU A 16 16.46 -16.35 10.16
CA GLU A 16 15.09 -16.86 10.16
C GLU A 16 14.09 -15.76 10.55
N ARG A 17 14.42 -14.94 11.55
CA ARG A 17 13.59 -13.80 11.97
C ARG A 17 13.48 -12.72 10.89
N ASP A 18 14.60 -12.33 10.27
CA ASP A 18 14.61 -11.34 9.19
C ASP A 18 13.78 -11.84 7.98
N ARG A 19 13.82 -13.15 7.71
CA ARG A 19 13.03 -13.79 6.65
C ARG A 19 11.54 -13.84 6.97
N GLU A 20 11.17 -14.16 8.21
CA GLU A 20 9.77 -14.13 8.67
C GLU A 20 9.21 -12.71 8.67
N GLU A 21 9.99 -11.71 9.10
CA GLU A 21 9.62 -10.30 9.08
C GLU A 21 9.41 -9.80 7.64
N SER A 22 10.29 -10.16 6.71
CA SER A 22 10.12 -9.84 5.29
C SER A 22 8.85 -10.49 4.72
N ALA A 23 8.62 -11.77 4.97
CA ALA A 23 7.43 -12.46 4.47
C ALA A 23 6.13 -11.89 5.08
N TYR A 24 6.18 -11.49 6.34
CA TYR A 24 5.07 -10.80 6.99
C TYR A 24 4.81 -9.43 6.36
N GLN A 25 5.86 -8.65 6.09
CA GLN A 25 5.73 -7.34 5.48
C GLN A 25 5.18 -7.44 4.05
N ASP A 26 5.65 -8.40 3.25
CA ASP A 26 5.14 -8.64 1.90
C ASP A 26 3.64 -9.00 1.92
N ALA A 27 3.22 -9.86 2.85
CA ALA A 27 1.82 -10.24 3.01
C ALA A 27 0.94 -9.08 3.50
N LEU A 28 1.50 -8.20 4.35
CA LEU A 28 0.82 -6.99 4.81
C LEU A 28 0.63 -5.99 3.66
N ASP A 29 1.68 -5.75 2.87
CA ASP A 29 1.62 -4.85 1.72
C ASP A 29 0.59 -5.37 0.69
N GLU A 30 0.55 -6.67 0.44
CA GLU A 30 -0.44 -7.28 -0.45
C GLU A 30 -1.88 -7.10 0.07
N ASP A 31 -2.13 -7.28 1.38
CA ASP A 31 -3.46 -7.04 1.96
C ASP A 31 -3.87 -5.56 1.86
N LEU A 32 -2.94 -4.63 2.13
CA LEU A 32 -3.18 -3.20 2.02
C LEU A 32 -3.48 -2.79 0.57
N ASP A 33 -2.73 -3.30 -0.40
CA ASP A 33 -2.94 -3.04 -1.82
C ASP A 33 -4.28 -3.60 -2.31
N ASN A 34 -4.65 -4.80 -1.86
CA ASN A 34 -5.96 -5.38 -2.16
C ASN A 34 -7.11 -4.53 -1.60
N ARG A 35 -6.96 -4.00 -0.38
CA ARG A 35 -7.96 -3.11 0.24
C ARG A 35 -8.03 -1.76 -0.46
N ALA A 36 -6.88 -1.19 -0.84
CA ALA A 36 -6.80 0.05 -1.58
C ALA A 36 -7.50 -0.08 -2.93
N ASN A 37 -7.24 -1.15 -3.69
CA ASN A 37 -7.92 -1.45 -4.94
C ASN A 37 -9.44 -1.63 -4.77
N ASN A 38 -9.87 -2.34 -3.72
CA ASN A 38 -11.29 -2.51 -3.43
C ASN A 38 -11.98 -1.19 -3.11
N ARG A 39 -11.31 -0.31 -2.35
CA ARG A 39 -11.81 1.04 -2.04
C ARG A 39 -11.86 1.91 -3.29
N LEU A 40 -10.82 1.88 -4.11
CA LEU A 40 -10.72 2.60 -5.37
C LEU A 40 -11.89 2.23 -6.30
N GLY A 41 -12.17 0.93 -6.46
CA GLY A 41 -13.30 0.44 -7.26
C GLY A 41 -14.70 0.75 -6.69
N LYS A 42 -14.78 1.25 -5.46
CA LYS A 42 -16.03 1.70 -4.82
C LYS A 42 -16.20 3.21 -4.84
N LEU A 43 -15.22 3.95 -5.35
CA LEU A 43 -15.36 5.39 -5.51
C LEU A 43 -16.48 5.70 -6.51
N PRO A 44 -17.29 6.73 -6.27
CA PRO A 44 -18.37 7.07 -7.17
C PRO A 44 -17.83 7.66 -8.49
N ASP A 45 -18.56 7.50 -9.58
CA ASP A 45 -18.14 7.99 -10.91
C ASP A 45 -17.91 9.52 -10.95
N ASN A 46 -18.51 10.26 -10.01
CA ASN A 46 -18.33 11.71 -9.83
C ASN A 46 -17.24 12.07 -8.80
N THR A 47 -16.23 11.20 -8.62
CA THR A 47 -15.09 11.51 -7.74
C THR A 47 -14.34 12.76 -8.18
N LEU A 48 -14.32 13.03 -9.49
CA LEU A 48 -13.88 14.30 -10.05
C LEU A 48 -15.05 15.28 -10.13
N SER A 49 -14.77 16.54 -9.80
CA SER A 49 -15.72 17.62 -10.07
C SER A 49 -15.92 17.79 -11.58
N ASP A 50 -17.10 18.28 -11.96
CA ASP A 50 -17.42 18.59 -13.36
C ASP A 50 -16.41 19.53 -14.01
N GLU A 51 -15.84 20.46 -13.22
CA GLU A 51 -14.81 21.39 -13.67
C GLU A 51 -13.50 20.68 -14.05
N ILE A 52 -13.05 19.70 -13.25
CA ILE A 52 -11.85 18.93 -13.56
C ILE A 52 -12.09 18.01 -14.77
N ASN A 53 -13.28 17.41 -14.86
CA ASN A 53 -13.65 16.61 -16.03
C ASN A 53 -13.61 17.43 -17.33
N SER A 54 -14.12 18.67 -17.30
CA SER A 54 -14.05 19.58 -18.45
C SER A 54 -12.60 19.93 -18.84
N LEU A 55 -11.73 20.21 -17.85
CA LEU A 55 -10.31 20.45 -18.11
C LEU A 55 -9.61 19.23 -18.74
N LEU A 56 -9.96 18.01 -18.29
CA LEU A 56 -9.41 16.77 -18.84
C LEU A 56 -9.89 16.49 -20.27
N GLU A 57 -11.13 16.84 -20.60
CA GLU A 57 -11.64 16.76 -21.98
C GLU A 57 -10.90 17.74 -22.90
N MET A 58 -10.65 18.96 -22.43
CA MET A 58 -9.88 19.97 -23.18
C MET A 58 -8.39 19.61 -23.33
N ALA A 59 -7.87 18.70 -22.50
CA ALA A 59 -6.48 18.23 -22.59
C ALA A 59 -6.21 17.33 -23.80
N GLY A 60 -7.26 16.85 -24.49
CA GLY A 60 -7.15 16.09 -25.73
C GLY A 60 -6.26 14.85 -25.60
N ASP A 61 -5.20 14.80 -26.40
CA ASP A 61 -4.28 13.65 -26.47
C ASP A 61 -3.53 13.36 -25.16
N LYS A 62 -3.41 14.34 -24.26
CA LYS A 62 -2.76 14.14 -22.95
C LYS A 62 -3.67 13.52 -21.89
N ARG A 63 -4.97 13.42 -22.18
CA ARG A 63 -5.96 12.91 -21.24
C ARG A 63 -5.64 11.51 -20.70
N PRO A 64 -5.20 10.52 -21.51
CA PRO A 64 -4.87 9.18 -21.00
C PRO A 64 -3.75 9.20 -19.96
N GLU A 65 -2.64 9.87 -20.25
CA GLU A 65 -1.50 9.97 -19.32
C GLU A 65 -1.87 10.68 -18.00
N LEU A 66 -2.70 11.72 -18.10
CA LEU A 66 -3.22 12.44 -16.93
C LEU A 66 -4.18 11.56 -16.11
N MET A 67 -5.01 10.77 -16.77
CA MET A 67 -5.93 9.83 -16.11
C MET A 67 -5.17 8.67 -15.43
N ASP A 68 -4.10 8.16 -16.04
CA ASP A 68 -3.25 7.13 -15.42
C ASP A 68 -2.54 7.66 -14.18
N THR A 69 -1.99 8.89 -14.28
CA THR A 69 -1.38 9.58 -13.15
C THR A 69 -2.39 9.82 -12.05
N TYR A 70 -3.60 10.24 -12.42
CA TYR A 70 -4.71 10.45 -11.48
C TYR A 70 -5.14 9.16 -10.78
N HIS A 71 -5.30 8.07 -11.52
CA HIS A 71 -5.65 6.77 -10.96
C HIS A 71 -4.57 6.27 -9.99
N THR A 72 -3.30 6.45 -10.34
CA THR A 72 -2.16 6.14 -9.45
C THR A 72 -2.24 6.95 -8.16
N TRP A 73 -2.45 8.26 -8.26
CA TRP A 73 -2.59 9.11 -7.08
C TRP A 73 -3.79 8.72 -6.20
N LEU A 74 -4.94 8.39 -6.79
CA LEU A 74 -6.11 7.91 -6.04
C LEU A 74 -5.83 6.59 -5.32
N PHE A 75 -5.11 5.68 -5.97
CA PHE A 75 -4.68 4.44 -5.34
C PHE A 75 -3.80 4.72 -4.12
N ASP A 76 -2.80 5.61 -4.25
CA ASP A 76 -1.91 5.99 -3.14
C ASP A 76 -2.70 6.59 -1.96
N VAL A 77 -3.69 7.44 -2.25
CA VAL A 77 -4.59 7.99 -1.23
C VAL A 77 -5.39 6.88 -0.54
N CYS A 78 -5.91 5.90 -1.30
CA CYS A 78 -6.62 4.76 -0.71
C CYS A 78 -5.70 3.90 0.16
N ARG A 79 -4.46 3.65 -0.29
CA ARG A 79 -3.44 2.89 0.44
C ARG A 79 -3.07 3.57 1.75
N ALA A 80 -2.78 4.87 1.73
CA ALA A 80 -2.46 5.65 2.94
C ALA A 80 -3.60 5.62 3.99
N VAL A 81 -4.86 5.62 3.54
CA VAL A 81 -6.01 5.49 4.46
C VAL A 81 -6.07 4.09 5.08
N GLU A 82 -5.81 3.03 4.31
CA GLU A 82 -5.82 1.66 4.85
C GLU A 82 -4.63 1.40 5.78
N GLU A 83 -3.45 1.98 5.50
CA GLU A 83 -2.29 1.99 6.40
C GLU A 83 -2.65 2.63 7.75
N GLN A 84 -3.23 3.84 7.74
CA GLN A 84 -3.63 4.53 8.97
C GLN A 84 -4.68 3.75 9.77
N ARG A 85 -5.62 3.08 9.09
CA ARG A 85 -6.62 2.21 9.74
C ARG A 85 -6.01 0.95 10.32
N HIS A 86 -5.02 0.37 9.63
CA HIS A 86 -4.27 -0.76 10.14
C HIS A 86 -3.56 -0.36 11.44
N GLU A 87 -2.76 0.70 11.42
CA GLU A 87 -2.05 1.21 12.61
C GLU A 87 -2.99 1.49 13.79
N THR A 88 -4.11 2.17 13.54
CA THR A 88 -5.10 2.49 14.60
C THR A 88 -5.72 1.23 15.22
N ARG A 89 -5.87 0.14 14.46
CA ARG A 89 -6.46 -1.11 14.92
C ARG A 89 -5.56 -1.91 15.86
N TYR A 90 -4.25 -1.68 15.84
CA TYR A 90 -3.28 -2.31 16.75
C TYR A 90 -2.88 -1.42 17.94
N LEU A 91 -3.41 -0.20 18.02
CA LEU A 91 -3.20 0.73 19.14
C LEU A 91 -4.35 0.70 20.18
N LEU A 92 -5.40 -0.09 19.95
CA LEU A 92 -6.53 -0.34 20.86
C LEU A 92 -6.54 -1.80 21.32
#